data_AF-A0A956G8R7-F1
#
_entry.id   AF-A0A956G8R7-F1
#
_cell.length_a   1.000
_cell.length_b   1.000
_cell.length_c   1.000
_cell.angle_alpha   90.00
_cell.angle_beta   90.00
_cell.angle_gamma   90.00
#
_symmetry.space_group_name_H-M   'P 1'
#
loop_
_entity.id
_entity.type
_entity.pdbx_description
1 polymer ?
#
loop_
_entity_poly.entity_id
_entity_poly.type
_entity_poly.pdbx_seq_one_letter_code
_entity_poly.pdbx_strand_id
1 'polypeptide(L)'
;MRGAATLVLAATLAVAASGCGPSCEKLAARYAEPIKRARARGPHARLSLPFALANRAIAAALAAQPGYPIPLPSGLGMVARALGKPRVRVAELRVAPAATGKHQLIFDATFELRDDRGRLLAARSRGQLAARVTRQAGKPAALEITLPPGQLDTITPQLEADAANKLAARLHGRLPALVRALVKQSQLRSLSESLVGSLSGEQLATLRKRLARLIGGRLISFDLPDVPLQAATMKIERARAAMVVDLTLALPVRFGLGGERLAGDRRSGGAARAQEALLRISGSALVELFNWGMRAGHFPARYDARGRPSKDGKYRPRFDWIARDERPLRMSLYRLSSPCALVRVQVAPRAEVKGDALSVKMDKRQIKAIEGGLWARLALLSDVLFSRAVKSSRERAAARRIRVGDREVELRVTRASFAHDELTLGFAVRVVGDGQARARRAALADSRRERRGESAARVGAPAWRAPHARGRGLSAGRRLAGLAGGAERRRSAEDERRLRTGRPRALGRCRAAR
;
A
#
# COMPACT_ATOMS: atom_id res chain seq x y z
N MET A 1 40.32 4.81 -68.06
CA MET A 1 39.72 3.91 -67.05
C MET A 1 39.30 4.67 -65.77
N ARG A 2 38.49 5.74 -65.86
CA ARG A 2 38.00 6.53 -64.70
C ARG A 2 36.47 6.45 -64.49
N GLY A 3 35.74 5.69 -65.31
CA GLY A 3 34.28 5.57 -65.23
C GLY A 3 33.74 4.40 -64.38
N ALA A 4 34.58 3.41 -64.05
CA ALA A 4 34.14 2.21 -63.33
C ALA A 4 34.03 2.43 -61.80
N ALA A 5 34.85 3.32 -61.23
CA ALA A 5 34.85 3.57 -59.78
C ALA A 5 33.61 4.35 -59.31
N THR A 6 33.05 5.22 -60.16
CA THR A 6 31.89 6.06 -59.84
C THR A 6 30.59 5.26 -59.83
N LEU A 7 30.48 4.25 -60.70
CA LEU A 7 29.31 3.36 -60.80
C LEU A 7 29.18 2.39 -59.61
N VAL A 8 30.31 1.91 -59.07
CA VAL A 8 30.31 1.03 -57.88
C VAL A 8 29.93 1.81 -56.61
N LEU A 9 30.31 3.09 -56.50
CA LEU A 9 29.93 3.96 -55.37
C LEU A 9 28.43 4.33 -55.40
N ALA A 10 27.89 4.63 -56.59
CA ALA A 10 26.46 4.92 -56.75
C ALA A 10 25.57 3.67 -56.51
N ALA A 11 26.01 2.49 -56.96
CA ALA A 11 25.29 1.24 -56.74
C ALA A 11 25.32 0.80 -55.25
N THR A 12 26.42 1.03 -54.53
CA THR A 12 26.48 0.76 -53.08
C THR A 12 25.65 1.77 -52.26
N LEU A 13 25.55 3.04 -52.68
CA LEU A 13 24.62 4.02 -52.10
C LEU A 13 23.14 3.69 -52.39
N ALA A 14 22.81 3.16 -53.57
CA ALA A 14 21.45 2.75 -53.92
C ALA A 14 20.99 1.48 -53.18
N VAL A 15 21.89 0.52 -52.94
CA VAL A 15 21.62 -0.67 -52.11
C VAL A 15 21.55 -0.31 -50.62
N ALA A 16 22.28 0.71 -50.17
CA ALA A 16 22.14 1.25 -48.81
C ALA A 16 20.84 2.08 -48.61
N ALA A 17 20.31 2.69 -49.67
CA ALA A 17 19.07 3.47 -49.65
C ALA A 17 17.79 2.60 -49.72
N SER A 18 17.87 1.40 -50.31
CA SER A 18 16.75 0.46 -50.43
C SER A 18 16.66 -0.57 -49.30
N GLY A 19 17.47 -0.42 -48.25
CA GLY A 19 17.33 -1.15 -47.00
C GLY A 19 16.04 -0.77 -46.28
N CYS A 20 14.92 -1.35 -46.71
CA CYS A 20 13.59 -1.24 -46.13
C CYS A 20 13.60 -1.64 -44.66
N GLY A 21 13.89 -0.69 -43.78
CA GLY A 21 13.56 -0.82 -42.36
C GLY A 21 12.06 -1.11 -42.21
N PRO A 22 11.63 -1.71 -41.08
CA PRO A 22 10.21 -1.94 -40.86
C PRO A 22 9.46 -0.61 -41.00
N SER A 23 8.41 -0.58 -41.82
CA SER A 23 7.57 0.61 -41.97
C SER A 23 7.08 1.08 -40.60
N CYS A 24 6.84 2.37 -40.46
CA CYS A 24 6.27 2.94 -39.23
C CYS A 24 5.00 2.22 -38.79
N GLU A 25 4.20 1.78 -39.77
CA GLU A 25 3.02 0.96 -39.55
C GLU A 25 3.34 -0.41 -38.95
N LYS A 26 4.34 -1.14 -39.46
CA LYS A 26 4.79 -2.42 -38.87
C LYS A 26 5.30 -2.22 -37.44
N LEU A 27 6.04 -1.15 -37.16
CA LEU A 27 6.50 -0.84 -35.80
C LEU A 27 5.35 -0.42 -34.87
N ALA A 28 4.39 0.35 -35.37
CA ALA A 28 3.19 0.73 -34.64
C ALA A 28 2.32 -0.49 -34.32
N ALA A 29 2.15 -1.40 -35.29
CA ALA A 29 1.47 -2.68 -35.09
C ALA A 29 2.17 -3.52 -34.01
N ARG A 30 3.49 -3.69 -34.08
CA ARG A 30 4.27 -4.40 -33.03
C ARG A 30 4.18 -3.72 -31.65
N TYR A 31 4.11 -2.39 -31.60
CA TYR A 31 3.93 -1.65 -30.36
C TYR A 31 2.53 -1.84 -29.78
N ALA A 32 1.51 -1.81 -30.64
CA ALA A 32 0.10 -1.96 -30.29
C ALA A 32 -0.27 -3.42 -29.97
N GLU A 33 0.43 -4.38 -30.56
CA GLU A 33 0.13 -5.80 -30.42
C GLU A 33 0.13 -6.17 -28.93
N PRO A 34 -1.03 -6.53 -28.37
CA PRO A 34 -1.07 -7.19 -27.08
C PRO A 34 -0.22 -8.44 -27.27
N ILE A 35 0.74 -8.72 -26.38
CA ILE A 35 1.50 -9.96 -26.47
C ILE A 35 0.49 -11.10 -26.24
N LYS A 36 -0.09 -11.63 -27.33
CA LYS A 36 -1.06 -12.73 -27.34
C LYS A 36 -0.31 -13.98 -26.93
N ARG A 37 -0.25 -14.25 -25.63
CA ARG A 37 0.46 -15.40 -25.08
C ARG A 37 -0.32 -15.98 -23.91
N ALA A 38 -0.09 -17.28 -23.66
CA ALA A 38 -0.72 -18.01 -22.57
C ALA A 38 -0.51 -17.26 -21.23
N ARG A 39 -1.59 -17.14 -20.45
CA ARG A 39 -1.50 -16.58 -19.10
C ARG A 39 -0.65 -17.49 -18.22
N ALA A 40 0.15 -16.87 -17.36
CA ALA A 40 0.92 -17.54 -16.35
C ALA A 40 0.06 -18.52 -15.53
N ARG A 41 0.62 -19.70 -15.23
CA ARG A 41 0.10 -20.56 -14.16
C ARG A 41 0.62 -20.02 -12.81
N GLY A 42 -0.24 -20.02 -11.79
CA GLY A 42 0.11 -19.60 -10.43
C GLY A 42 -0.05 -18.10 -10.14
N PRO A 43 0.25 -17.65 -8.90
CA PRO A 43 0.08 -16.27 -8.49
C PRO A 43 1.12 -15.35 -9.12
N HIS A 44 0.74 -14.10 -9.41
CA HIS A 44 1.62 -13.09 -9.98
C HIS A 44 2.42 -12.34 -8.91
N ALA A 45 1.83 -12.19 -7.73
CA ALA A 45 2.49 -11.69 -6.54
C ALA A 45 2.02 -12.48 -5.30
N ARG A 46 2.83 -12.48 -4.24
CA ARG A 46 2.55 -13.16 -2.98
C ARG A 46 2.99 -12.29 -1.83
N LEU A 47 2.07 -11.96 -0.93
CA LEU A 47 2.36 -11.35 0.35
C LEU A 47 2.34 -12.43 1.44
N SER A 48 3.38 -12.53 2.25
CA SER A 48 3.44 -13.38 3.44
C SER A 48 3.50 -12.49 4.68
N LEU A 49 2.58 -12.71 5.61
CA LEU A 49 2.47 -11.99 6.87
C LEU A 49 2.59 -12.97 8.04
N PRO A 50 3.71 -12.98 8.78
CA PRO A 50 3.86 -13.83 9.96
C PRO A 50 2.81 -13.52 11.02
N PHE A 51 2.29 -14.55 11.71
CA PHE A 51 1.32 -14.35 12.79
C PHE A 51 1.89 -13.53 13.94
N ALA A 52 3.19 -13.66 14.23
CA ALA A 52 3.83 -12.84 15.25
C ALA A 52 3.71 -11.33 14.95
N LEU A 53 3.87 -10.95 13.67
CA LEU A 53 3.73 -9.58 13.23
C LEU A 53 2.26 -9.11 13.28
N ALA A 54 1.33 -9.93 12.80
CA ALA A 54 -0.10 -9.65 12.89
C ALA A 54 -0.56 -9.48 14.35
N ASN A 55 -0.14 -10.38 15.25
CA ASN A 55 -0.48 -10.36 16.67
C ASN A 55 0.09 -9.15 17.40
N ARG A 56 1.28 -8.67 17.02
CA ARG A 56 1.83 -7.41 17.55
C ARG A 56 0.97 -6.21 17.14
N ALA A 57 0.54 -6.17 15.88
CA ALA A 57 -0.35 -5.11 15.40
C ALA A 57 -1.72 -5.15 16.10
N ILE A 58 -2.27 -6.35 16.32
CA ILE A 58 -3.51 -6.56 17.08
C ILE A 58 -3.34 -6.16 18.54
N ALA A 59 -2.24 -6.53 19.21
CA ALA A 59 -1.99 -6.16 20.59
C ALA A 59 -1.89 -4.63 20.76
N ALA A 60 -1.15 -3.96 19.88
CA ALA A 60 -1.11 -2.49 19.83
C ALA A 60 -2.50 -1.90 19.57
N ALA A 61 -3.31 -2.58 18.76
CA ALA A 61 -4.67 -2.16 18.47
C ALA A 61 -5.58 -2.17 19.69
N LEU A 62 -5.51 -3.25 20.47
CA LEU A 62 -6.33 -3.46 21.66
C LEU A 62 -5.90 -2.59 22.82
N ALA A 63 -4.59 -2.34 22.97
CA ALA A 63 -4.07 -1.47 24.03
C ALA A 63 -4.65 -0.04 23.98
N ALA A 64 -5.00 0.45 22.80
CA ALA A 64 -5.61 1.77 22.60
C ALA A 64 -7.12 1.80 22.85
N GLN A 65 -7.80 0.64 22.99
CA GLN A 65 -9.25 0.59 23.15
C GLN A 65 -9.66 0.84 24.62
N PRO A 66 -10.62 1.75 24.87
CA PRO A 66 -11.17 1.92 26.21
C PRO A 66 -11.96 0.67 26.62
N GLY A 67 -11.95 0.36 27.92
CA GLY A 67 -12.84 -0.67 28.46
C GLY A 67 -14.31 -0.24 28.43
N TYR A 68 -15.20 -1.21 28.25
CA TYR A 68 -16.66 -1.05 28.23
C TYR A 68 -17.23 -1.14 29.62
N PRO A 69 -17.98 -0.14 30.10
CA PRO A 69 -18.60 -0.21 31.41
C PRO A 69 -19.58 -1.39 31.47
N ILE A 70 -19.52 -2.16 32.56
CA ILE A 70 -20.52 -3.16 32.90
C ILE A 70 -21.55 -2.52 33.84
N PRO A 71 -22.86 -2.62 33.53
CA PRO A 71 -23.88 -2.32 34.52
C PRO A 71 -23.81 -3.35 35.64
N LEU A 72 -23.61 -2.86 36.87
CA LEU A 72 -23.70 -3.65 38.08
C LEU A 72 -25.18 -3.90 38.43
N PRO A 73 -25.56 -5.08 38.93
CA PRO A 73 -26.93 -5.35 39.39
C PRO A 73 -27.45 -4.27 40.35
N SER A 74 -28.71 -3.85 40.15
CA SER A 74 -29.43 -3.01 41.09
C SER A 74 -29.59 -3.77 42.42
N GLY A 75 -29.27 -3.12 43.55
CA GLY A 75 -29.26 -3.76 44.88
C GLY A 75 -27.86 -3.90 45.50
N LEU A 76 -26.80 -3.53 44.78
CA LEU A 76 -25.43 -3.60 45.29
C LEU A 76 -25.03 -2.51 46.30
N GLY A 77 -25.82 -1.45 46.43
CA GLY A 77 -25.62 -0.39 47.44
C GLY A 77 -24.17 0.11 47.54
N MET A 78 -23.60 0.05 48.75
CA MET A 78 -22.22 0.47 49.03
C MET A 78 -21.16 -0.36 48.30
N VAL A 79 -21.43 -1.64 48.01
CA VAL A 79 -20.49 -2.51 47.28
C VAL A 79 -20.31 -2.03 45.84
N ALA A 80 -21.38 -1.60 45.18
CA ALA A 80 -21.28 -0.99 43.85
C ALA A 80 -20.46 0.31 43.86
N ARG A 81 -20.63 1.16 44.88
CA ARG A 81 -19.83 2.39 45.02
C ARG A 81 -18.35 2.08 45.22
N ALA A 82 -18.03 1.09 46.07
CA ALA A 82 -16.65 0.67 46.34
C ALA A 82 -15.97 0.04 45.12
N LEU A 83 -16.74 -0.63 44.26
CA LEU A 83 -16.30 -1.21 43.00
C LEU A 83 -16.00 -0.19 41.90
N GLY A 84 -16.49 1.04 42.05
CA GLY A 84 -16.36 2.06 41.03
C GLY A 84 -17.12 1.69 39.75
N LYS A 85 -16.50 1.98 38.59
CA LYS A 85 -17.08 1.72 37.28
C LYS A 85 -16.36 0.54 36.62
N PRO A 86 -16.73 -0.71 36.93
CA PRO A 86 -16.08 -1.86 36.33
C PRO A 86 -16.24 -1.84 34.82
N ARG A 87 -15.19 -2.26 34.11
CA ARG A 87 -15.11 -2.28 32.66
C ARG A 87 -14.60 -3.62 32.16
N VAL A 88 -15.19 -4.12 31.08
CA VAL A 88 -14.60 -5.20 30.28
C VAL A 88 -13.75 -4.61 29.19
N ARG A 89 -12.59 -5.20 28.95
CA ARG A 89 -11.86 -4.98 27.70
C ARG A 89 -11.34 -6.28 27.15
N VAL A 90 -10.99 -6.28 25.88
CA VAL A 90 -10.13 -7.32 25.31
C VAL A 90 -8.70 -7.00 25.74
N ALA A 91 -8.17 -7.79 26.65
CA ALA A 91 -6.81 -7.62 27.13
C ALA A 91 -5.79 -8.16 26.14
N GLU A 92 -6.15 -9.26 25.48
CA GLU A 92 -5.31 -9.94 24.51
C GLU A 92 -6.16 -10.58 23.42
N LEU A 93 -5.66 -10.53 22.18
CA LEU A 93 -6.22 -11.27 21.06
C LEU A 93 -5.05 -11.75 20.20
N ARG A 94 -4.97 -13.06 20.02
CA ARG A 94 -4.00 -13.71 19.16
C ARG A 94 -4.73 -14.42 18.04
N VAL A 95 -4.14 -14.40 16.85
CA VAL A 95 -4.50 -15.25 15.72
C VAL A 95 -3.38 -16.24 15.46
N ALA A 96 -3.76 -17.47 15.13
CA ALA A 96 -2.85 -18.58 14.88
C ALA A 96 -3.43 -19.49 13.79
N PRO A 97 -2.60 -20.35 13.15
CA PRO A 97 -3.10 -21.30 12.18
C PRO A 97 -3.99 -22.35 12.88
N ALA A 98 -5.12 -22.70 12.29
CA ALA A 98 -5.90 -23.84 12.79
C ALA A 98 -5.17 -25.17 12.51
N ALA A 99 -5.41 -26.17 13.37
CA ALA A 99 -4.84 -27.51 13.21
C ALA A 99 -5.27 -28.16 11.89
N THR A 100 -6.52 -27.94 11.50
CA THR A 100 -7.12 -28.46 10.26
C THR A 100 -7.55 -27.29 9.32
N GLY A 101 -7.73 -27.59 8.02
CA GLY A 101 -8.17 -26.61 7.01
C GLY A 101 -7.07 -25.69 6.46
N LYS A 102 -7.06 -25.44 5.14
CA LYS A 102 -6.03 -24.59 4.49
C LYS A 102 -6.25 -23.08 4.67
N HIS A 103 -7.44 -22.69 5.14
CA HIS A 103 -7.92 -21.30 5.21
C HIS A 103 -8.51 -20.94 6.57
N GLN A 104 -8.45 -21.84 7.54
CA GLN A 104 -9.01 -21.65 8.87
C GLN A 104 -7.94 -21.12 9.82
N LEU A 105 -8.22 -19.98 10.43
CA LEU A 105 -7.44 -19.47 11.55
C LEU A 105 -8.13 -19.87 12.84
N ILE A 106 -7.37 -19.96 13.92
CA ILE A 106 -7.91 -19.85 15.26
C ILE A 106 -7.64 -18.46 15.78
N PHE A 107 -8.51 -17.99 16.67
CA PHE A 107 -8.19 -16.87 17.53
C PHE A 107 -8.31 -17.30 18.99
N ASP A 108 -7.47 -16.70 19.82
CA ASP A 108 -7.47 -16.82 21.27
C ASP A 108 -7.58 -15.42 21.85
N ALA A 109 -8.69 -15.13 22.53
CA ALA A 109 -8.99 -13.85 23.14
C ALA A 109 -9.02 -13.98 24.66
N THR A 110 -8.42 -13.02 25.36
CA THR A 110 -8.58 -12.85 26.81
C THR A 110 -9.35 -11.58 27.07
N PHE A 111 -10.51 -11.71 27.70
CA PHE A 111 -11.33 -10.61 28.21
C PHE A 111 -11.00 -10.39 29.67
N GLU A 112 -10.87 -9.13 30.08
CA GLU A 112 -10.62 -8.78 31.48
C GLU A 112 -11.72 -7.86 31.98
N LEU A 113 -12.34 -8.24 33.09
CA LEU A 113 -13.09 -7.34 33.94
C LEU A 113 -12.11 -6.62 34.86
N ARG A 114 -12.15 -5.31 34.89
CA ARG A 114 -11.27 -4.45 35.69
C ARG A 114 -12.00 -3.25 36.23
N ASP A 115 -11.52 -2.70 37.32
CA ASP A 115 -11.88 -1.36 37.79
C ASP A 115 -10.62 -0.48 37.80
N ASP A 116 -10.70 0.68 38.46
CA ASP A 116 -9.61 1.63 38.58
C ASP A 116 -8.43 1.09 39.42
N ARG A 117 -8.65 0.04 40.22
CA ARG A 117 -7.64 -0.64 41.05
C ARG A 117 -7.05 -1.89 40.38
N GLY A 118 -7.42 -2.16 39.13
CA GLY A 118 -6.86 -3.22 38.32
C GLY A 118 -7.81 -4.40 38.06
N ARG A 119 -7.25 -5.57 37.73
CA ARG A 119 -8.01 -6.72 37.22
C ARG A 119 -8.84 -7.42 38.30
N LEU A 120 -10.15 -7.52 38.08
CA LEU A 120 -11.10 -8.27 38.89
C LEU A 120 -11.19 -9.73 38.42
N LEU A 121 -11.43 -9.96 37.13
CA LEU A 121 -11.63 -11.29 36.57
C LEU A 121 -11.06 -11.35 35.15
N ALA A 122 -10.72 -12.56 34.69
CA ALA A 122 -10.36 -12.82 33.30
C ALA A 122 -11.22 -13.97 32.76
N ALA A 123 -11.56 -13.87 31.47
CA ALA A 123 -12.25 -14.90 30.72
C ALA A 123 -11.47 -15.15 29.43
N ARG A 124 -11.24 -16.41 29.07
CA ARG A 124 -10.58 -16.77 27.82
C ARG A 124 -11.62 -17.23 26.83
N SER A 125 -11.46 -16.93 25.56
CA SER A 125 -12.25 -17.56 24.54
C SER A 125 -11.41 -17.93 23.35
N ARG A 126 -11.80 -19.04 22.73
CA ARG A 126 -11.15 -19.59 21.56
C ARG A 126 -12.20 -19.87 20.52
N GLY A 127 -11.88 -19.56 19.26
CA GLY A 127 -12.75 -19.90 18.15
C GLY A 127 -12.00 -19.92 16.84
N GLN A 128 -12.74 -20.15 15.76
CA GLN A 128 -12.19 -20.23 14.41
C GLN A 128 -12.57 -18.98 13.61
N LEU A 129 -11.67 -18.51 12.75
CA LEU A 129 -11.91 -17.44 11.79
C LEU A 129 -11.78 -17.96 10.37
N ALA A 130 -12.67 -17.50 9.50
CA ALA A 130 -12.49 -17.59 8.07
C ALA A 130 -11.95 -16.26 7.55
N ALA A 131 -10.72 -16.24 7.06
CA ALA A 131 -10.20 -15.07 6.37
C ALA A 131 -10.60 -15.08 4.89
N ARG A 132 -11.00 -13.91 4.37
CA ARG A 132 -11.56 -13.77 3.02
C ARG A 132 -10.89 -12.60 2.29
N VAL A 133 -11.01 -12.60 0.97
CA VAL A 133 -10.67 -11.42 0.17
C VAL A 133 -11.99 -10.86 -0.34
N THR A 134 -12.27 -9.59 -0.07
CA THR A 134 -13.51 -8.95 -0.51
C THR A 134 -13.20 -7.96 -1.62
N ARG A 135 -14.00 -8.02 -2.68
CA ARG A 135 -13.94 -7.06 -3.78
C ARG A 135 -15.29 -6.39 -3.88
N GLN A 136 -15.32 -5.09 -3.60
CA GLN A 136 -16.51 -4.28 -3.81
C GLN A 136 -16.41 -3.63 -5.20
N ALA A 137 -17.50 -3.66 -5.98
CA ALA A 137 -17.55 -2.97 -7.26
C ALA A 137 -17.29 -1.47 -7.07
N GLY A 138 -16.46 -0.88 -7.92
CA GLY A 138 -16.12 0.55 -7.86
C GLY A 138 -15.19 0.98 -6.72
N LYS A 139 -14.66 0.04 -5.92
CA LYS A 139 -13.64 0.32 -4.88
C LYS A 139 -12.37 -0.48 -5.14
N PRO A 140 -11.21 -0.02 -4.62
CA PRO A 140 -10.02 -0.83 -4.56
C PRO A 140 -10.32 -2.18 -3.90
N ALA A 141 -9.69 -3.25 -4.38
CA ALA A 141 -9.83 -4.55 -3.74
C ALA A 141 -9.29 -4.47 -2.31
N ALA A 142 -9.97 -5.11 -1.36
CA ALA A 142 -9.55 -5.13 0.03
C ALA A 142 -9.31 -6.58 0.47
N LEU A 143 -8.17 -6.83 1.08
CA LEU A 143 -7.96 -8.07 1.82
C LEU A 143 -8.54 -7.88 3.22
N GLU A 144 -9.57 -8.65 3.56
CA GLU A 144 -10.28 -8.50 4.83
C GLU A 144 -10.31 -9.84 5.59
N ILE A 145 -9.55 -9.91 6.67
CA ILE A 145 -9.70 -10.98 7.65
C ILE A 145 -10.92 -10.64 8.49
N THR A 146 -12.02 -11.33 8.24
CA THR A 146 -13.27 -11.04 8.91
C THR A 146 -13.60 -12.06 9.99
N LEU A 147 -14.27 -11.61 11.06
CA LEU A 147 -15.11 -12.50 11.85
C LEU A 147 -16.50 -12.45 11.22
N PRO A 148 -16.99 -13.55 10.63
CA PRO A 148 -18.40 -13.67 10.31
C PRO A 148 -19.23 -13.41 11.58
N PRO A 149 -20.32 -12.62 11.50
CA PRO A 149 -21.16 -12.33 12.66
C PRO A 149 -21.63 -13.59 13.40
N GLY A 150 -22.05 -14.63 12.66
CA GLY A 150 -22.48 -15.90 13.26
C GLY A 150 -21.36 -16.74 13.89
N GLN A 151 -20.09 -16.45 13.59
CA GLN A 151 -18.97 -17.10 14.28
C GLN A 151 -18.65 -16.44 15.62
N LEU A 152 -19.16 -15.23 15.90
CA LEU A 152 -19.05 -14.64 17.23
C LEU A 152 -19.98 -15.30 18.24
N ASP A 153 -21.09 -15.87 17.77
CA ASP A 153 -22.06 -16.52 18.63
C ASP A 153 -21.56 -17.85 19.19
N THR A 154 -20.62 -18.50 18.49
CA THR A 154 -19.95 -19.74 18.95
C THR A 154 -18.79 -19.48 19.93
N ILE A 155 -18.44 -18.22 20.18
CA ILE A 155 -17.35 -17.81 21.07
C ILE A 155 -17.84 -17.87 22.52
N THR A 156 -17.71 -19.03 23.15
CA THR A 156 -18.01 -19.18 24.58
C THR A 156 -16.79 -18.79 25.40
N PRO A 157 -16.84 -17.72 26.22
CA PRO A 157 -15.79 -17.42 27.16
C PRO A 157 -15.78 -18.51 28.23
N GLN A 158 -14.63 -19.14 28.37
CA GLN A 158 -14.30 -20.01 29.47
C GLN A 158 -13.76 -19.12 30.59
N LEU A 159 -14.52 -19.04 31.67
CA LEU A 159 -14.06 -18.48 32.92
C LEU A 159 -13.12 -19.47 33.61
N GLU A 160 -12.20 -18.96 34.43
CA GLU A 160 -11.36 -19.83 35.25
C GLU A 160 -12.21 -20.69 36.19
N ALA A 161 -11.74 -21.90 36.50
CA ALA A 161 -12.24 -22.63 37.66
C ALA A 161 -12.17 -21.71 38.89
N ASP A 162 -13.26 -21.69 39.68
CA ASP A 162 -13.45 -20.82 40.84
C ASP A 162 -13.50 -19.32 40.56
N ALA A 163 -13.91 -18.90 39.35
CA ALA A 163 -14.07 -17.49 39.00
C ALA A 163 -14.88 -16.69 40.03
N ALA A 164 -15.98 -17.26 40.55
CA ALA A 164 -16.83 -16.60 41.53
C ALA A 164 -16.12 -16.43 42.89
N ASN A 165 -15.42 -17.46 43.39
CA ASN A 165 -14.69 -17.38 44.65
C ASN A 165 -13.52 -16.38 44.56
N LYS A 166 -12.77 -16.41 43.46
CA LYS A 166 -11.68 -15.45 43.19
C LYS A 166 -12.19 -14.02 43.09
N LEU A 167 -13.34 -13.81 42.45
CA LEU A 167 -13.97 -12.51 42.39
C LEU A 167 -14.39 -12.06 43.80
N ALA A 168 -15.09 -12.90 44.56
CA ALA A 168 -15.52 -12.57 45.92
C ALA A 168 -14.35 -12.18 46.83
N ALA A 169 -13.25 -12.93 46.80
CA ALA A 169 -12.04 -12.61 47.56
C ALA A 169 -11.41 -11.26 47.15
N ARG A 170 -11.34 -10.97 45.84
CA ARG A 170 -10.83 -9.68 45.34
C ARG A 170 -11.75 -8.52 45.68
N LEU A 171 -13.07 -8.72 45.61
CA LEU A 171 -14.07 -7.74 46.03
C LEU A 171 -13.90 -7.44 47.52
N HIS A 172 -13.86 -8.47 48.35
CA HIS A 172 -13.66 -8.35 49.79
C HIS A 172 -12.40 -7.54 50.11
N GLY A 173 -11.26 -7.89 49.52
CA GLY A 173 -9.99 -7.18 49.73
C GLY A 173 -9.97 -5.71 49.28
N ARG A 174 -10.95 -5.28 48.47
CA ARG A 174 -11.09 -3.89 48.00
C ARG A 174 -12.07 -3.06 48.83
N LEU A 175 -12.88 -3.70 49.67
CA LEU A 175 -13.80 -2.99 50.54
C LEU A 175 -13.03 -2.28 51.66
N PRO A 176 -13.41 -1.03 52.03
CA PRO A 176 -12.91 -0.39 53.24
C PRO A 176 -13.13 -1.27 54.47
N ALA A 177 -12.27 -1.16 55.50
CA ALA A 177 -12.32 -2.02 56.69
C ALA A 177 -13.71 -2.05 57.35
N LEU A 178 -14.35 -0.89 57.49
CA LEU A 178 -15.69 -0.76 58.06
C LEU A 178 -16.75 -1.54 57.24
N VAL A 179 -16.66 -1.49 55.90
CA VAL A 179 -17.60 -2.20 55.02
C VAL A 179 -17.32 -3.71 55.01
N ARG A 180 -16.04 -4.12 55.07
CA ARG A 180 -15.67 -5.54 55.18
C ARG A 180 -16.28 -6.19 56.43
N ALA A 181 -16.31 -5.47 57.55
CA ALA A 181 -16.93 -5.98 58.78
C ALA A 181 -18.45 -6.19 58.67
N LEU A 182 -19.11 -5.40 57.81
CA LEU A 182 -20.57 -5.44 57.64
C LEU A 182 -21.04 -6.41 56.55
N VAL A 183 -20.20 -6.72 55.57
CA VAL A 183 -20.57 -7.56 54.42
C VAL A 183 -20.10 -9.00 54.64
N LYS A 184 -21.04 -9.93 54.74
CA LYS A 184 -20.72 -11.36 54.91
C LYS A 184 -20.08 -11.93 53.65
N GLN A 185 -19.10 -12.82 53.80
CA GLN A 185 -18.43 -13.50 52.68
C GLN A 185 -19.42 -14.26 51.78
N SER A 186 -20.49 -14.82 52.35
CA SER A 186 -21.57 -15.49 51.60
C SER A 186 -22.33 -14.55 50.66
N GLN A 187 -22.55 -13.29 51.07
CA GLN A 187 -23.19 -12.28 50.22
C GLN A 187 -22.28 -11.90 49.05
N LEU A 188 -20.97 -11.73 49.30
CA LEU A 188 -19.99 -11.48 48.23
C LEU A 188 -19.86 -12.65 47.26
N ARG A 189 -19.98 -13.88 47.77
CA ARG A 189 -19.97 -15.08 46.93
C ARG A 189 -21.22 -15.16 46.06
N SER A 190 -22.42 -15.05 46.62
CA SER A 190 -23.68 -15.04 45.86
C SER A 190 -23.69 -13.92 44.81
N LEU A 191 -23.20 -12.73 45.17
CA LEU A 191 -23.00 -11.64 44.23
C LEU A 191 -22.03 -12.01 43.11
N SER A 192 -20.89 -12.60 43.46
CA SER A 192 -19.88 -12.99 42.48
C SER A 192 -20.37 -14.08 41.55
N GLU A 193 -21.17 -15.03 42.06
CA GLU A 193 -21.87 -16.05 41.27
C GLU A 193 -22.89 -15.41 40.32
N SER A 194 -23.67 -14.44 40.78
CA SER A 194 -24.61 -13.67 39.95
C SER A 194 -23.89 -12.83 38.88
N LEU A 195 -22.79 -12.17 39.22
CA LEU A 195 -21.95 -11.42 38.28
C LEU A 195 -21.30 -12.35 37.26
N VAL A 196 -20.76 -13.50 37.69
CA VAL A 196 -20.19 -14.52 36.80
C VAL A 196 -21.28 -15.11 35.89
N GLY A 197 -22.46 -15.38 36.43
CA GLY A 197 -23.62 -15.87 35.68
C GLY A 197 -24.09 -14.87 34.63
N SER A 198 -24.27 -13.60 35.00
CA SER A 198 -24.65 -12.53 34.07
C SER A 198 -23.58 -12.28 32.99
N LEU A 199 -22.30 -12.37 33.35
CA LEU A 199 -21.18 -12.35 32.40
C LEU A 199 -21.14 -13.54 31.44
N SER A 200 -21.81 -14.65 31.76
CA SER A 200 -21.96 -15.81 30.88
C SER A 200 -23.24 -15.78 30.04
N GLY A 201 -24.24 -14.98 30.43
CA GLY A 201 -25.54 -14.86 29.78
C GLY A 201 -25.70 -13.60 28.91
N GLU A 202 -26.66 -12.73 29.26
CA GLU A 202 -27.07 -11.60 28.43
C GLU A 202 -25.97 -10.53 28.25
N GLN A 203 -25.15 -10.29 29.29
CA GLN A 203 -24.03 -9.35 29.16
C GLN A 203 -22.97 -9.87 28.21
N LEU A 204 -22.79 -11.20 28.12
CA LEU A 204 -21.93 -11.80 27.12
C LEU A 204 -22.47 -11.56 25.71
N ALA A 205 -23.77 -11.72 25.48
CA ALA A 205 -24.38 -11.45 24.18
C ALA A 205 -24.16 -9.98 23.78
N THR A 206 -24.28 -9.06 24.74
CA THR A 206 -23.98 -7.63 24.53
C THR A 206 -22.49 -7.39 24.26
N LEU A 207 -21.60 -8.04 25.01
CA LEU A 207 -20.16 -7.99 24.80
C LEU A 207 -19.81 -8.53 23.41
N ARG A 208 -20.37 -9.67 22.99
CA ARG A 208 -20.20 -10.27 21.66
C ARG A 208 -20.65 -9.32 20.56
N LYS A 209 -21.86 -8.75 20.64
CA LYS A 209 -22.36 -7.75 19.69
C LYS A 209 -21.45 -6.53 19.59
N ARG A 210 -20.93 -6.05 20.74
CA ARG A 210 -20.00 -4.92 20.78
C ARG A 210 -18.62 -5.30 20.25
N LEU A 211 -18.09 -6.47 20.58
CA LEU A 211 -16.85 -7.01 20.02
C LEU A 211 -16.95 -7.15 18.50
N ALA A 212 -18.06 -7.67 18.00
CA ALA A 212 -18.37 -7.71 16.59
C ALA A 212 -18.27 -6.31 15.96
N ARG A 213 -18.86 -5.30 16.63
CA ARG A 213 -18.85 -3.90 16.19
C ARG A 213 -17.47 -3.25 16.29
N LEU A 214 -16.69 -3.56 17.32
CA LEU A 214 -15.36 -2.98 17.58
C LEU A 214 -14.29 -3.58 16.69
N ILE A 215 -14.38 -4.88 16.47
CA ILE A 215 -13.62 -5.58 15.46
C ILE A 215 -14.20 -5.22 14.07
N GLY A 216 -15.36 -4.55 13.99
CA GLY A 216 -16.00 -4.11 12.75
C GLY A 216 -16.34 -5.26 11.80
N GLY A 217 -16.40 -6.49 12.32
CA GLY A 217 -16.31 -7.71 11.54
C GLY A 217 -15.03 -7.86 10.73
N ARG A 218 -14.06 -6.94 10.80
CA ARG A 218 -12.80 -6.87 10.03
C ARG A 218 -11.61 -6.74 10.98
N LEU A 219 -11.03 -7.87 11.35
CA LEU A 219 -9.90 -7.96 12.27
C LEU A 219 -8.63 -7.34 11.66
N ILE A 220 -8.44 -7.56 10.36
CA ILE A 220 -7.37 -6.95 9.58
C ILE A 220 -7.93 -6.57 8.21
N SER A 221 -7.75 -5.32 7.79
CA SER A 221 -8.14 -4.85 6.46
C SER A 221 -6.95 -4.17 5.81
N PHE A 222 -6.62 -4.60 4.59
CA PHE A 222 -5.60 -3.97 3.76
C PHE A 222 -6.23 -3.53 2.45
N ASP A 223 -6.19 -2.23 2.18
CA ASP A 223 -6.49 -1.72 0.85
C ASP A 223 -5.37 -2.13 -0.09
N LEU A 224 -5.72 -2.89 -1.13
CA LEU A 224 -4.79 -3.19 -2.20
C LEU A 224 -4.65 -1.94 -3.09
N PRO A 225 -3.46 -1.69 -3.66
CA PRO A 225 -3.30 -0.59 -4.60
C PRO A 225 -4.28 -0.75 -5.76
N ASP A 226 -4.64 0.37 -6.40
CA ASP A 226 -5.44 0.34 -7.62
C ASP A 226 -4.62 -0.29 -8.74
N VAL A 227 -4.69 -1.62 -8.81
CA VAL A 227 -4.07 -2.45 -9.83
C VAL A 227 -5.15 -3.35 -10.40
N PRO A 228 -5.06 -3.72 -11.68
CA PRO A 228 -6.02 -4.61 -12.33
C PRO A 228 -5.92 -6.01 -11.72
N LEU A 229 -6.59 -6.24 -10.60
CA LEU A 229 -6.63 -7.52 -9.91
C LEU A 229 -7.70 -8.41 -10.57
N GLN A 230 -7.33 -9.63 -10.92
CA GLN A 230 -8.26 -10.67 -11.37
C GLN A 230 -8.78 -11.47 -10.17
N ALA A 231 -7.88 -11.91 -9.30
CA ALA A 231 -8.21 -12.69 -8.11
C ALA A 231 -7.19 -12.44 -7.01
N ALA A 232 -7.61 -12.62 -5.77
CA ALA A 232 -6.70 -12.78 -4.64
C ALA A 232 -7.20 -13.95 -3.80
N THR A 233 -6.29 -14.84 -3.43
CA THR A 233 -6.59 -16.01 -2.60
C THR A 233 -5.68 -15.97 -1.38
N MET A 234 -6.26 -16.25 -0.22
CA MET A 234 -5.49 -16.31 1.01
C MET A 234 -5.37 -17.77 1.45
N LYS A 235 -4.21 -18.18 1.93
CA LYS A 235 -3.93 -19.50 2.51
C LYS A 235 -3.05 -19.35 3.74
N ILE A 236 -3.01 -20.40 4.55
CA ILE A 236 -2.19 -20.43 5.76
C ILE A 236 -1.02 -21.36 5.54
N GLU A 237 0.19 -20.85 5.74
CA GLU A 237 1.43 -21.62 5.66
C GLU A 237 1.87 -22.00 7.08
N ARG A 238 1.40 -23.17 7.55
CA ARG A 238 1.63 -23.66 8.92
C ARG A 238 3.11 -23.76 9.27
N ALA A 239 3.93 -24.30 8.36
CA ALA A 239 5.36 -24.48 8.55
C ALA A 239 6.12 -23.16 8.83
N ARG A 240 5.54 -22.02 8.47
CA ARG A 240 6.11 -20.68 8.70
C ARG A 240 5.32 -19.86 9.71
N ALA A 241 4.23 -20.40 10.26
CA ALA A 241 3.26 -19.66 11.04
C ALA A 241 2.92 -18.30 10.37
N ALA A 242 2.53 -18.34 9.10
CA ALA A 242 2.25 -17.15 8.32
C ALA A 242 0.95 -17.25 7.53
N MET A 243 0.31 -16.10 7.35
CA MET A 243 -0.77 -15.92 6.37
C MET A 243 -0.14 -15.55 5.03
N VAL A 244 -0.61 -16.18 3.97
CA VAL A 244 -0.09 -15.98 2.61
C VAL A 244 -1.23 -15.55 1.71
N VAL A 245 -1.05 -14.43 1.02
CA VAL A 245 -2.01 -13.84 0.11
C VAL A 245 -1.40 -13.89 -1.28
N ASP A 246 -1.97 -14.75 -2.11
CA ASP A 246 -1.64 -14.95 -3.51
C ASP A 246 -2.49 -13.98 -4.34
N LEU A 247 -1.84 -13.15 -5.16
CA LEU A 247 -2.47 -12.14 -6.00
C LEU A 247 -2.32 -12.51 -7.49
N THR A 248 -3.41 -12.48 -8.22
CA THR A 248 -3.47 -12.71 -9.66
C THR A 248 -4.01 -11.46 -10.34
N LEU A 249 -3.26 -10.93 -11.31
CA LEU A 249 -3.59 -9.70 -12.03
C LEU A 249 -4.35 -10.02 -13.32
N ALA A 250 -5.29 -9.16 -13.71
CA ALA A 250 -5.95 -9.14 -15.00
C ALA A 250 -5.04 -8.49 -16.08
N LEU A 251 -3.78 -8.91 -16.10
CA LEU A 251 -2.73 -8.47 -17.01
C LEU A 251 -2.13 -9.69 -17.70
N PRO A 252 -1.52 -9.53 -18.89
CA PRO A 252 -0.92 -10.64 -19.65
C PRO A 252 0.43 -11.06 -19.06
N VAL A 253 0.44 -11.42 -17.78
CA VAL A 253 1.62 -11.94 -17.08
C VAL A 253 1.95 -13.31 -17.66
N ARG A 254 3.21 -13.49 -18.08
CA ARG A 254 3.69 -14.69 -18.78
C ARG A 254 4.25 -15.73 -17.83
N PHE A 255 4.88 -15.26 -16.75
CA PHE A 255 5.47 -16.11 -15.72
C PHE A 255 4.94 -15.69 -14.35
N GLY A 256 4.24 -16.60 -13.69
CA GLY A 256 3.83 -16.45 -12.30
C GLY A 256 5.01 -16.73 -11.37
N LEU A 257 4.79 -16.54 -10.08
CA LEU A 257 5.73 -16.99 -9.06
C LEU A 257 5.86 -18.52 -9.11
N GLY A 258 7.08 -19.02 -8.95
CA GLY A 258 7.33 -20.46 -8.89
C GLY A 258 6.62 -21.10 -7.68
N GLY A 259 6.04 -22.29 -7.88
CA GLY A 259 5.53 -23.10 -6.79
C GLY A 259 6.64 -23.44 -5.78
N GLU A 260 6.40 -23.10 -4.52
CA GLU A 260 7.09 -23.58 -3.30
C GLU A 260 8.63 -23.63 -3.21
N ARG A 261 9.41 -23.13 -4.18
CA ARG A 261 10.87 -22.98 -4.04
C ARG A 261 11.30 -21.80 -3.14
N LEU A 262 10.57 -21.58 -2.04
CA LEU A 262 11.06 -20.81 -0.90
C LEU A 262 12.07 -21.62 -0.04
N ALA A 263 12.44 -22.84 -0.47
CA ALA A 263 13.37 -23.71 0.25
C ALA A 263 14.83 -23.23 0.18
N GLY A 264 15.21 -22.42 -0.83
CA GLY A 264 16.58 -21.94 -1.00
C GLY A 264 17.04 -20.90 0.02
N ASP A 265 16.12 -20.27 0.75
CA ASP A 265 16.46 -19.22 1.72
C ASP A 265 16.58 -19.75 3.17
N ARG A 266 16.46 -21.07 3.39
CA ARG A 266 16.63 -21.70 4.71
C ARG A 266 18.02 -21.44 5.32
N ARG A 267 19.05 -21.20 4.49
CA ARG A 267 20.45 -21.02 4.95
C ARG A 267 20.78 -19.65 5.52
N SER A 268 19.95 -18.62 5.34
CA SER A 268 20.18 -17.31 5.97
C SER A 268 19.29 -17.12 7.22
N GLY A 269 19.03 -18.23 7.90
CA GLY A 269 18.21 -18.37 9.10
C GLY A 269 18.61 -17.42 10.23
N GLY A 270 17.61 -16.71 10.74
CA GLY A 270 17.70 -15.95 11.97
C GLY A 270 16.29 -15.58 12.41
N ALA A 271 16.03 -15.62 13.72
CA ALA A 271 14.75 -15.26 14.35
C ALA A 271 14.23 -13.86 13.94
N ALA A 272 15.12 -12.98 13.46
CA ALA A 272 14.79 -11.70 12.85
C ALA A 272 13.77 -11.80 11.69
N ARG A 273 13.75 -12.92 10.95
CA ARG A 273 12.82 -13.16 9.83
C ARG A 273 11.38 -13.46 10.25
N ALA A 274 11.16 -13.91 11.49
CA ALA A 274 9.82 -14.20 11.99
C ALA A 274 8.97 -12.94 12.20
N GLN A 275 9.58 -11.75 12.08
CA GLN A 275 8.93 -10.46 12.33
C GLN A 275 8.75 -9.60 11.07
N GLU A 276 9.09 -10.12 9.89
CA GLU A 276 9.03 -9.36 8.64
C GLU A 276 7.88 -9.84 7.74
N ALA A 277 7.15 -8.89 7.15
CA ALA A 277 6.26 -9.20 6.03
C ALA A 277 7.08 -9.35 4.75
N LEU A 278 6.74 -10.31 3.89
CA LEU A 278 7.47 -10.59 2.65
C LEU A 278 6.56 -10.41 1.45
N LEU A 279 6.94 -9.54 0.50
CA LEU A 279 6.29 -9.42 -0.80
C LEU A 279 7.18 -10.03 -1.88
N ARG A 280 6.64 -11.00 -2.61
CA ARG A 280 7.23 -11.54 -3.83
C ARG A 280 6.41 -11.11 -5.02
N ILE A 281 7.06 -10.70 -6.10
CA ILE A 281 6.41 -10.31 -7.34
C ILE A 281 7.19 -10.94 -8.49
N SER A 282 6.50 -11.62 -9.41
CA SER A 282 7.18 -12.15 -10.58
C SER A 282 7.68 -10.99 -11.46
N GLY A 283 8.84 -11.14 -12.07
CA GLY A 283 9.41 -10.12 -12.95
C GLY A 283 8.50 -9.82 -14.14
N SER A 284 7.80 -10.83 -14.65
CA SER A 284 6.75 -10.62 -15.65
C SER A 284 5.59 -9.80 -15.13
N ALA A 285 5.16 -9.97 -13.87
CA ALA A 285 4.09 -9.17 -13.29
C ALA A 285 4.52 -7.72 -13.07
N LEU A 286 5.75 -7.49 -12.60
CA LEU A 286 6.35 -6.15 -12.46
C LEU A 286 6.33 -5.38 -13.77
N VAL A 287 6.80 -6.02 -14.84
CA VAL A 287 6.85 -5.42 -16.18
C VAL A 287 5.45 -5.07 -16.69
N GLU A 288 4.49 -5.99 -16.54
CA GLU A 288 3.12 -5.72 -17.00
C GLU A 288 2.43 -4.64 -16.17
N LEU A 289 2.67 -4.58 -14.85
CA LEU A 289 2.22 -3.49 -14.00
C LEU A 289 2.81 -2.15 -14.44
N PHE A 290 4.09 -2.11 -14.79
CA PHE A 290 4.73 -0.89 -15.28
C PHE A 290 4.14 -0.44 -16.63
N ASN A 291 3.97 -1.37 -17.57
CA ASN A 291 3.33 -1.10 -18.86
C ASN A 291 1.88 -0.62 -18.68
N TRP A 292 1.12 -1.23 -17.76
CA TRP A 292 -0.21 -0.77 -17.40
C TRP A 292 -0.18 0.64 -16.80
N GLY A 293 0.73 0.91 -15.87
CA GLY A 293 0.88 2.23 -15.24
C GLY A 293 1.20 3.35 -16.25
N MET A 294 2.00 3.06 -17.28
CA MET A 294 2.22 4.02 -18.37
C MET A 294 0.95 4.28 -19.19
N ARG A 295 0.14 3.25 -19.46
CA ARG A 295 -1.14 3.40 -20.18
C ARG A 295 -2.19 4.13 -19.36
N ALA A 296 -2.23 3.87 -18.05
CA ALA A 296 -3.14 4.52 -17.10
C ALA A 296 -2.68 5.95 -16.71
N GLY A 297 -1.54 6.42 -17.21
CA GLY A 297 -1.02 7.76 -16.93
C GLY A 297 -0.33 7.92 -15.56
N HIS A 298 -0.11 6.83 -14.82
CA HIS A 298 0.67 6.84 -13.58
C HIS A 298 2.16 7.05 -13.82
N PHE A 299 2.65 6.71 -15.02
CA PHE A 299 4.02 6.96 -15.46
C PHE A 299 4.04 7.65 -16.83
N PRO A 300 5.09 8.44 -17.15
CA PRO A 300 5.24 9.03 -18.46
C PRO A 300 5.27 7.96 -19.56
N ALA A 301 4.42 8.12 -20.58
CA ALA A 301 4.35 7.21 -21.73
C ALA A 301 5.33 7.60 -22.87
N ARG A 302 5.97 8.76 -22.76
CA ARG A 302 6.81 9.37 -23.81
C ARG A 302 8.09 9.95 -23.22
N TYR A 303 9.17 9.80 -23.97
CA TYR A 303 10.51 10.22 -23.58
C TYR A 303 11.22 10.91 -24.76
N ASP A 304 12.09 11.86 -24.45
CA ASP A 304 12.99 12.48 -25.42
C ASP A 304 14.18 11.54 -25.77
N ALA A 305 15.05 11.97 -26.69
CA ALA A 305 16.23 11.19 -27.08
C ALA A 305 17.21 10.93 -25.92
N ARG A 306 17.17 11.76 -24.88
CA ARG A 306 18.01 11.63 -23.68
C ARG A 306 17.37 10.71 -22.63
N GLY A 307 16.22 10.10 -22.93
CA GLY A 307 15.48 9.25 -22.00
C GLY A 307 14.80 10.02 -20.86
N ARG A 308 14.57 11.33 -21.03
CA ARG A 308 13.82 12.15 -20.05
C ARG A 308 12.32 12.13 -20.37
N PRO A 309 11.45 12.03 -19.36
CA PRO A 309 10.01 12.20 -19.55
C PRO A 309 9.68 13.48 -20.30
N SER A 310 8.89 13.41 -21.37
CA SER A 310 8.46 14.58 -22.13
C SER A 310 7.10 14.33 -22.77
N LYS A 311 6.19 15.33 -22.71
CA LYS A 311 4.88 15.26 -23.39
C LYS A 311 5.05 15.11 -24.90
N ASP A 312 6.04 15.79 -25.47
CA ASP A 312 6.39 15.78 -26.90
C ASP A 312 7.49 14.76 -27.23
N GLY A 313 7.81 13.88 -26.28
CA GLY A 313 8.78 12.81 -26.45
C GLY A 313 8.45 11.93 -27.65
N LYS A 314 9.45 11.69 -28.50
CA LYS A 314 9.32 10.87 -29.73
C LYS A 314 9.43 9.37 -29.46
N TYR A 315 9.97 8.99 -28.30
CA TYR A 315 10.19 7.60 -27.92
C TYR A 315 9.12 7.10 -26.95
N ARG A 316 8.60 5.90 -27.21
CA ARG A 316 7.64 5.19 -26.36
C ARG A 316 8.27 3.89 -25.88
N PRO A 317 8.53 3.73 -24.58
CA PRO A 317 9.09 2.49 -24.05
C PRO A 317 8.00 1.44 -23.91
N ARG A 318 8.41 0.18 -24.08
CA ARG A 318 7.68 -1.00 -23.66
C ARG A 318 8.64 -1.94 -22.96
N PHE A 319 8.22 -2.45 -21.82
CA PHE A 319 9.03 -3.36 -21.02
C PHE A 319 8.58 -4.79 -21.27
N ASP A 320 9.53 -5.70 -21.20
CA ASP A 320 9.34 -7.14 -21.35
C ASP A 320 10.24 -7.89 -20.36
N TRP A 321 9.80 -9.06 -19.91
CA TRP A 321 10.57 -9.96 -19.04
C TRP A 321 10.87 -11.29 -19.74
N ILE A 322 12.13 -11.70 -19.78
CA ILE A 322 12.58 -12.96 -20.39
C ILE A 322 13.04 -13.86 -19.25
N ALA A 323 12.20 -14.83 -18.90
CA ALA A 323 12.50 -15.72 -17.79
C ALA A 323 13.78 -16.52 -18.05
N ARG A 324 14.56 -16.76 -17.00
CA ARG A 324 15.81 -17.54 -17.01
C ARG A 324 16.93 -16.96 -17.90
N ASP A 325 16.78 -15.73 -18.39
CA ASP A 325 17.85 -15.00 -19.05
C ASP A 325 18.76 -14.32 -18.01
N GLU A 326 20.04 -14.18 -18.31
CA GLU A 326 20.99 -13.44 -17.46
C GLU A 326 20.62 -11.94 -17.34
N ARG A 327 19.93 -11.40 -18.36
CA ARG A 327 19.46 -10.02 -18.47
C ARG A 327 17.95 -10.02 -18.72
N PRO A 328 17.15 -10.41 -17.72
CA PRO A 328 15.76 -10.75 -17.94
C PRO A 328 14.88 -9.54 -18.26
N LEU A 329 15.28 -8.32 -17.86
CA LEU A 329 14.52 -7.12 -18.18
C LEU A 329 14.90 -6.59 -19.56
N ARG A 330 13.96 -6.65 -20.51
CA ARG A 330 14.09 -6.08 -21.86
C ARG A 330 13.27 -4.81 -21.98
N MET A 331 13.92 -3.70 -22.32
CA MET A 331 13.28 -2.44 -22.69
C MET A 331 13.33 -2.27 -24.20
N SER A 332 12.17 -2.03 -24.81
CA SER A 332 12.02 -1.72 -26.24
C SER A 332 11.60 -0.26 -26.38
N LEU A 333 12.43 0.58 -26.97
CA LEU A 333 12.15 2.00 -27.23
C LEU A 333 11.69 2.16 -28.67
N TYR A 334 10.44 2.55 -28.86
CA TYR A 334 9.83 2.73 -30.17
C TYR A 334 9.77 4.21 -30.53
N ARG A 335 10.32 4.58 -31.68
CA ARG A 335 10.03 5.84 -32.35
C ARG A 335 9.07 5.54 -33.50
N LEU A 336 7.81 5.93 -33.32
CA LEU A 336 6.71 5.63 -34.24
C LEU A 336 6.50 6.72 -35.31
N SER A 337 7.31 7.77 -35.29
CA SER A 337 7.31 8.87 -36.26
C SER A 337 8.60 8.89 -37.07
N SER A 338 8.53 9.35 -38.33
CA SER A 338 9.67 9.34 -39.24
C SER A 338 10.91 10.11 -38.70
N PRO A 339 12.14 9.60 -38.90
CA PRO A 339 12.45 8.20 -39.23
C PRO A 339 12.04 7.26 -38.09
N CYS A 340 11.35 6.17 -38.44
CA CYS A 340 10.92 5.17 -37.46
C CYS A 340 12.06 4.26 -37.02
N ALA A 341 12.09 3.94 -35.73
CA ALA A 341 13.17 3.18 -35.12
C ALA A 341 12.68 2.35 -33.93
N LEU A 342 13.38 1.24 -33.68
CA LEU A 342 13.22 0.41 -32.50
C LEU A 342 14.59 0.06 -31.93
N VAL A 343 14.79 0.41 -30.66
CA VAL A 343 15.98 0.03 -29.89
C VAL A 343 15.59 -0.97 -28.82
N ARG A 344 16.27 -2.11 -28.78
CA ARG A 344 16.10 -3.12 -27.72
C ARG A 344 17.32 -3.16 -26.81
N VAL A 345 17.09 -2.92 -25.53
CA VAL A 345 18.09 -2.99 -24.47
C VAL A 345 17.68 -4.07 -23.49
N GLN A 346 18.63 -4.91 -23.08
CA GLN A 346 18.45 -5.87 -22.00
C GLN A 346 19.37 -5.52 -20.83
N VAL A 347 18.87 -5.70 -19.62
CA VAL A 347 19.59 -5.42 -18.38
C VAL A 347 19.28 -6.48 -17.31
N ALA A 348 20.21 -6.66 -16.38
CA ALA A 348 20.04 -7.46 -15.18
C ALA A 348 19.68 -6.55 -14.00
N PRO A 349 18.40 -6.48 -13.58
CA PRO A 349 18.02 -5.66 -12.44
C PRO A 349 18.57 -6.25 -11.14
N ARG A 350 19.06 -5.38 -10.26
CA ARG A 350 19.42 -5.70 -8.88
C ARG A 350 18.70 -4.75 -7.94
N ALA A 351 18.30 -5.27 -6.80
CA ALA A 351 17.71 -4.49 -5.72
C ALA A 351 18.44 -4.84 -4.44
N GLU A 352 18.77 -3.83 -3.64
CA GLU A 352 19.45 -3.97 -2.37
C GLU A 352 18.96 -2.88 -1.41
N VAL A 353 18.98 -3.15 -0.11
CA VAL A 353 18.73 -2.13 0.92
C VAL A 353 20.09 -1.72 1.48
N LYS A 354 20.37 -0.41 1.46
CA LYS A 354 21.60 0.20 1.94
C LYS A 354 21.27 1.27 2.97
N GLY A 355 21.52 0.97 4.24
CA GLY A 355 21.03 1.80 5.35
C GLY A 355 19.51 1.91 5.29
N ASP A 356 19.00 3.16 5.24
CA ASP A 356 17.57 3.45 5.10
C ASP A 356 17.14 3.76 3.65
N ALA A 357 17.94 3.36 2.66
CA ALA A 357 17.61 3.52 1.25
C ALA A 357 17.40 2.18 0.54
N LEU A 358 16.33 2.08 -0.24
CA LEU A 358 16.17 1.05 -1.26
C LEU A 358 16.92 1.50 -2.52
N SER A 359 17.99 0.79 -2.88
CA SER A 359 18.74 1.00 -4.11
C SER A 359 18.32 -0.04 -5.15
N VAL A 360 17.95 0.44 -6.33
CA VAL A 360 17.70 -0.39 -7.51
C VAL A 360 18.73 -0.03 -8.57
N LYS A 361 19.44 -1.05 -9.07
CA LYS A 361 20.48 -0.94 -10.09
C LYS A 361 20.13 -1.78 -11.31
N MET A 362 20.67 -1.39 -12.45
CA MET A 362 20.55 -2.12 -13.71
C MET A 362 21.95 -2.47 -14.20
N ASP A 363 22.35 -3.72 -13.99
CA ASP A 363 23.69 -4.21 -14.33
C ASP A 363 23.68 -4.94 -15.68
N LYS A 364 24.87 -5.33 -16.17
CA LYS A 364 25.08 -6.18 -17.36
C LYS A 364 24.26 -5.72 -18.56
N ARG A 365 24.38 -4.44 -18.93
CA ARG A 365 23.62 -3.89 -20.06
C ARG A 365 24.08 -4.46 -21.40
N GLN A 366 23.13 -4.80 -22.27
CA GLN A 366 23.42 -5.11 -23.67
C GLN A 366 22.37 -4.52 -24.60
N ILE A 367 22.81 -3.88 -25.68
CA ILE A 367 21.94 -3.51 -26.81
C ILE A 367 21.82 -4.74 -27.70
N LYS A 368 20.62 -5.27 -27.86
CA LYS A 368 20.38 -6.50 -28.64
C LYS A 368 20.07 -6.21 -30.11
N ALA A 369 19.39 -5.11 -30.39
CA ALA A 369 18.96 -4.77 -31.75
C ALA A 369 18.70 -3.27 -31.88
N ILE A 370 19.06 -2.73 -33.04
CA ILE A 370 18.63 -1.41 -33.52
C ILE A 370 18.01 -1.61 -34.91
N GLU A 371 16.68 -1.54 -34.97
CA GLU A 371 15.92 -1.59 -36.21
C GLU A 371 15.58 -0.15 -36.63
N GLY A 372 15.84 0.23 -37.88
CA GLY A 372 15.62 1.57 -38.41
C GLY A 372 16.49 1.85 -39.64
N GLY A 373 16.22 2.95 -40.34
CA GLY A 373 17.06 3.39 -41.45
C GLY A 373 18.50 3.68 -41.01
N LEU A 374 19.45 3.68 -41.95
CA LEU A 374 20.89 3.87 -41.69
C LEU A 374 21.18 5.09 -40.79
N TRP A 375 20.52 6.22 -41.08
CA TRP A 375 20.65 7.44 -40.28
C TRP A 375 20.13 7.31 -38.85
N ALA A 376 19.05 6.55 -38.64
CA ALA A 376 18.56 6.29 -37.28
C ALA A 376 19.54 5.40 -36.51
N ARG A 377 20.13 4.39 -37.16
CA ARG A 377 21.16 3.54 -36.56
C ARG A 377 22.41 4.34 -36.18
N LEU A 378 22.91 5.18 -37.08
CA LEU A 378 24.06 6.05 -36.83
C LEU A 378 23.79 7.08 -35.73
N ALA A 379 22.63 7.74 -35.75
CA ALA A 379 22.24 8.70 -34.70
C ALA A 379 22.11 8.02 -33.33
N LEU A 380 21.63 6.78 -33.26
CA LEU A 380 21.52 6.03 -32.00
C LEU A 380 22.85 5.46 -31.53
N LEU A 381 23.77 5.17 -32.46
CA LEU A 381 25.13 4.73 -32.18
C LEU A 381 26.00 5.89 -31.69
N SER A 382 25.85 7.11 -32.22
CA SER A 382 26.56 8.29 -31.74
C SER A 382 26.02 8.80 -30.40
N ASP A 383 24.72 8.58 -30.12
CA ASP A 383 24.08 8.83 -28.82
C ASP A 383 24.43 7.76 -27.76
N VAL A 384 25.71 7.32 -27.73
CA VAL A 384 26.38 6.61 -26.62
C VAL A 384 26.07 7.25 -25.24
N LEU A 385 25.50 8.46 -25.21
CA LEU A 385 24.86 9.14 -24.08
C LEU A 385 23.71 8.40 -23.38
N PHE A 386 23.10 7.36 -23.97
CA PHE A 386 22.23 6.45 -23.19
C PHE A 386 22.99 5.72 -22.07
N SER A 387 24.34 5.67 -22.10
CA SER A 387 25.18 5.14 -21.01
C SER A 387 25.05 5.95 -19.70
N ARG A 388 24.81 7.26 -19.76
CA ARG A 388 24.67 8.11 -18.56
C ARG A 388 23.26 8.05 -17.95
N ALA A 389 22.22 7.96 -18.76
CA ALA A 389 20.83 7.93 -18.26
C ALA A 389 20.46 6.63 -17.50
N VAL A 390 21.21 5.54 -17.72
CA VAL A 390 20.91 4.21 -17.14
C VAL A 390 21.91 3.78 -16.05
N LYS A 391 22.98 4.55 -15.79
CA LYS A 391 23.66 4.56 -14.47
C LYS A 391 22.74 5.25 -13.44
N SER A 392 21.49 4.83 -13.35
CA SER A 392 20.55 5.33 -12.36
C SER A 392 20.47 4.30 -11.25
N SER A 393 21.38 4.42 -10.28
CA SER A 393 21.02 4.03 -8.92
C SER A 393 19.95 5.01 -8.49
N ARG A 394 18.72 4.54 -8.28
CA ARG A 394 17.70 5.35 -7.61
C ARG A 394 17.63 4.89 -6.17
N GLU A 395 17.94 5.80 -5.28
CA GLU A 395 17.72 5.64 -3.85
C GLU A 395 16.37 6.26 -3.51
N ARG A 396 15.56 5.48 -2.81
CA ARG A 396 14.31 5.95 -2.21
C ARG A 396 14.35 5.59 -0.75
N ALA A 397 13.75 6.43 0.09
CA ALA A 397 13.56 6.11 1.49
C ALA A 397 12.92 4.73 1.62
N ALA A 398 13.58 3.85 2.37
CA ALA A 398 13.12 2.51 2.66
C ALA A 398 11.93 2.54 3.62
N ALA A 399 11.75 3.62 4.38
CA ALA A 399 10.60 3.84 5.25
C ALA A 399 9.48 4.60 4.54
N ARG A 400 8.27 4.07 4.62
CA ARG A 400 7.04 4.74 4.17
C ARG A 400 5.95 4.53 5.20
N ARG A 401 5.22 5.61 5.50
CA ARG A 401 4.02 5.52 6.31
C ARG A 401 2.82 5.29 5.40
N ILE A 402 2.02 4.29 5.74
CA ILE A 402 0.77 3.96 5.07
C ILE A 402 -0.36 3.95 6.09
N ARG A 403 -1.58 4.12 5.62
CA ARG A 403 -2.77 3.93 6.45
C ARG A 403 -3.27 2.51 6.29
N VAL A 404 -3.53 1.83 7.41
CA VAL A 404 -4.14 0.49 7.47
C VAL A 404 -5.39 0.61 8.35
N GLY A 405 -6.56 0.60 7.74
CA GLY A 405 -7.81 0.99 8.40
C GLY A 405 -7.73 2.43 8.92
N ASP A 406 -7.85 2.61 10.24
CA ASP A 406 -7.75 3.93 10.89
C ASP A 406 -6.38 4.27 11.47
N ARG A 407 -5.39 3.40 11.26
CA ARG A 407 -4.05 3.57 11.85
C ARG A 407 -2.99 3.92 10.84
N GLU A 408 -2.02 4.70 11.30
CA GLU A 408 -0.79 4.95 10.56
C GLU A 408 0.24 3.87 10.92
N VAL A 409 0.75 3.21 9.90
CA VAL A 409 1.74 2.14 10.02
C VAL A 409 2.97 2.56 9.23
N GLU A 410 4.12 2.46 9.87
CA GLU A 410 5.41 2.65 9.22
C GLU A 410 5.90 1.29 8.70
N LEU A 411 6.03 1.21 7.38
CA LEU A 411 6.67 0.11 6.68
C LEU A 411 8.09 0.50 6.35
N ARG A 412 9.07 -0.26 6.83
CA ARG A 412 10.46 -0.11 6.41
C ARG A 412 10.88 -1.32 5.59
N VAL A 413 11.31 -1.10 4.35
CA VAL A 413 11.94 -2.13 3.53
C VAL A 413 13.26 -2.52 4.19
N THR A 414 13.34 -3.73 4.72
CA THR A 414 14.55 -4.26 5.37
C THR A 414 15.38 -5.10 4.41
N ARG A 415 14.75 -5.63 3.36
CA ARG A 415 15.39 -6.43 2.34
C ARG A 415 14.79 -6.16 0.97
N ALA A 416 15.63 -6.20 -0.05
CA ALA A 416 15.22 -6.26 -1.43
C ALA A 416 16.19 -7.14 -2.20
N SER A 417 15.71 -7.96 -3.13
CA SER A 417 16.55 -8.76 -4.01
C SER A 417 15.79 -9.22 -5.25
N PHE A 418 16.48 -9.26 -6.39
CA PHE A 418 16.02 -9.99 -7.57
C PHE A 418 16.70 -11.36 -7.61
N ALA A 419 15.92 -12.43 -7.67
CA ALA A 419 16.43 -13.79 -7.81
C ALA A 419 15.42 -14.66 -8.56
N HIS A 420 15.88 -15.56 -9.42
CA HIS A 420 15.04 -16.55 -10.10
C HIS A 420 13.79 -15.96 -10.78
N ASP A 421 13.95 -14.84 -11.50
CA ASP A 421 12.84 -14.10 -12.14
C ASP A 421 11.83 -13.43 -11.19
N GLU A 422 12.18 -13.23 -9.93
CA GLU A 422 11.29 -12.66 -8.93
C GLU A 422 11.95 -11.52 -8.17
N LEU A 423 11.17 -10.47 -7.88
CA LEU A 423 11.52 -9.47 -6.87
C LEU A 423 11.00 -9.93 -5.52
N THR A 424 11.86 -9.94 -4.53
CA THR A 424 11.51 -10.17 -3.12
C THR A 424 11.79 -8.91 -2.32
N LEU A 425 10.81 -8.45 -1.55
CA LEU A 425 10.90 -7.32 -0.63
C LEU A 425 10.52 -7.79 0.79
N GLY A 426 11.38 -7.55 1.77
CA GLY A 426 11.10 -7.74 3.19
C GLY A 426 10.74 -6.41 3.85
N PHE A 427 9.74 -6.42 4.72
CA PHE A 427 9.25 -5.23 5.41
C PHE A 427 9.19 -5.46 6.92
N ALA A 428 9.87 -4.59 7.67
CA ALA A 428 9.55 -4.38 9.07
C ALA A 428 8.32 -3.47 9.17
N VAL A 429 7.39 -3.83 10.07
CA VAL A 429 6.14 -3.11 10.26
C VAL A 429 6.09 -2.57 11.68
N ARG A 430 5.93 -1.26 11.82
CA ARG A 430 5.79 -0.57 13.11
C ARG A 430 4.48 0.19 13.15
N VAL A 431 3.64 -0.10 14.13
CA VAL A 431 2.41 0.68 14.36
C VAL A 431 2.81 2.01 15.01
N VAL A 432 2.49 3.13 14.37
CA VAL A 432 2.75 4.45 14.94
C VAL A 432 1.64 4.71 15.96
N GLY A 433 2.01 4.79 17.24
CA GLY A 433 1.02 4.97 18.32
C GLY A 433 0.23 6.27 18.16
N ASP A 434 -1.07 6.22 18.48
CA ASP A 434 -2.00 7.36 18.35
C ASP A 434 -1.52 8.62 19.08
N GLY A 435 -0.72 8.47 20.14
CA GLY A 435 -0.11 9.60 20.87
C GLY A 435 0.79 10.46 19.98
N GLN A 436 1.62 9.86 19.12
CA GLN A 436 2.47 10.61 18.20
C GLN A 436 1.66 11.24 17.06
N ALA A 437 0.62 10.56 16.58
CA ALA A 437 -0.28 11.08 15.56
C ALA A 437 -1.11 12.28 16.09
N ARG A 438 -1.60 12.20 17.34
CA ARG A 438 -2.31 13.30 18.02
C ARG A 438 -1.38 14.47 18.30
N ALA A 439 -0.18 14.23 18.84
CA ALA A 439 0.81 15.28 19.07
C ALA A 439 1.18 16.01 17.77
N ARG A 440 1.32 15.29 16.65
CA ARG A 440 1.54 15.91 15.33
C ARG A 440 0.34 16.67 14.79
N ARG A 441 -0.88 16.16 14.96
CA ARG A 441 -2.09 16.88 14.56
C ARG A 441 -2.26 18.17 15.35
N ALA A 442 -1.94 18.15 16.65
CA ALA A 442 -1.86 19.35 17.48
C ALA A 442 -0.80 20.32 16.92
N ALA A 443 0.44 19.86 16.73
CA ALA A 443 1.52 20.70 16.18
C ALA A 443 1.21 21.28 14.78
N LEU A 444 0.56 20.51 13.89
CA LEU A 444 0.13 20.99 12.58
C LEU A 444 -1.04 21.98 12.66
N ALA A 445 -1.96 21.80 13.61
CA ALA A 445 -3.04 22.74 13.87
C ALA A 445 -2.50 24.07 14.42
N ASP A 446 -1.50 24.01 15.31
CA ASP A 446 -0.83 25.18 15.88
C ASP A 446 -0.05 25.94 14.81
N SER A 447 0.76 25.26 13.98
CA SER A 447 1.47 25.90 12.86
C SER A 447 0.52 26.55 11.84
N ARG A 448 -0.69 25.98 11.62
CA ARG A 448 -1.71 26.61 10.77
C ARG A 448 -2.35 27.83 11.42
N ARG A 449 -2.54 27.83 12.75
CA ARG A 449 -3.04 28.99 13.50
C ARG A 449 -2.02 30.13 13.45
N GLU A 450 -0.74 29.82 13.65
CA GLU A 450 0.36 30.79 13.60
C GLU A 450 0.45 31.47 12.24
N ARG A 451 0.42 30.70 11.13
CA ARG A 451 0.38 31.28 9.77
C ARG A 451 -0.87 32.11 9.49
N ARG A 452 -2.03 31.74 10.07
CA ARG A 452 -3.26 32.54 9.93
C ARG A 452 -3.20 33.82 10.77
N GLY A 453 -2.59 33.77 11.95
CA GLY A 453 -2.34 34.94 12.80
C GLY A 453 -1.37 35.93 12.14
N GLU A 454 -0.27 35.44 11.55
CA GLU A 454 0.67 36.29 10.79
C GLU A 454 0.03 36.89 9.53
N SER A 455 -0.85 36.15 8.85
CA SER A 455 -1.61 36.71 7.72
C SER A 455 -2.63 37.77 8.17
N ALA A 456 -3.29 37.60 9.31
CA ALA A 456 -4.22 38.60 9.84
C ALA A 456 -3.50 39.88 10.30
N ALA A 457 -2.33 39.74 10.93
CA ALA A 457 -1.50 40.87 11.36
C ALA A 457 -0.97 41.71 10.17
N ARG A 458 -0.79 41.12 8.99
CA ARG A 458 -0.36 41.86 7.78
C ARG A 458 -1.47 42.59 7.03
N VAL A 459 -2.74 42.28 7.29
CA VAL A 459 -3.88 42.91 6.60
C VAL A 459 -4.49 44.05 7.42
N GLY A 460 -4.14 44.17 8.70
CA GLY A 460 -4.74 45.13 9.65
C GLY A 460 -3.89 46.34 10.03
N ALA A 461 -2.85 46.72 9.26
CA ALA A 461 -2.16 47.99 9.51
C ALA A 461 -2.86 49.12 8.72
N PRO A 462 -3.69 49.97 9.36
CA PRO A 462 -4.22 51.16 8.70
C PRO A 462 -3.06 52.08 8.36
N ALA A 463 -2.89 52.33 7.06
CA ALA A 463 -1.99 53.36 6.56
C ALA A 463 -2.54 54.74 6.95
N TRP A 464 -2.19 55.20 8.15
CA TRP A 464 -2.32 56.59 8.53
C TRP A 464 -1.36 57.43 7.67
N ARG A 465 -1.92 58.14 6.69
CA ARG A 465 -1.24 59.20 5.96
C ARG A 465 -1.29 60.47 6.82
N ALA A 466 -0.13 60.99 7.19
CA ALA A 466 0.04 62.39 7.57
C ALA A 466 0.86 63.12 6.47
N PRO A 467 0.56 64.40 6.17
CA PRO A 467 1.17 65.14 5.06
C PRO A 467 2.34 66.04 5.49
N HIS A 468 3.18 66.40 4.50
CA HIS A 468 4.28 67.40 4.50
C HIS A 468 5.56 66.99 5.29
N ALA A 469 6.79 67.32 4.90
CA ALA A 469 7.28 68.48 4.16
C ALA A 469 8.56 68.18 3.34
N ARG A 470 8.95 69.20 2.57
CA ARG A 470 9.92 69.26 1.48
C ARG A 470 11.37 69.09 1.95
N GLY A 471 12.18 68.43 1.13
CA GLY A 471 13.64 68.51 1.16
C GLY A 471 14.22 68.18 -0.23
N ARG A 472 14.67 69.20 -0.95
CA ARG A 472 15.29 69.11 -2.27
C ARG A 472 16.69 68.50 -2.16
N GLY A 473 17.04 67.60 -3.08
CA GLY A 473 18.40 67.10 -3.28
C GLY A 473 18.51 66.44 -4.64
N LEU A 474 18.99 67.20 -5.62
CA LEU A 474 19.23 66.82 -7.00
C LEU A 474 20.43 65.85 -7.11
N SER A 475 20.27 64.76 -7.85
CA SER A 475 21.31 64.27 -8.78
C SER A 475 20.72 63.21 -9.71
N ALA A 476 21.12 63.31 -10.97
CA ALA A 476 20.49 62.74 -12.14
C ALA A 476 20.91 61.29 -12.42
N GLY A 477 20.05 60.55 -13.12
CA GLY A 477 20.33 59.23 -13.69
C GLY A 477 19.14 58.71 -14.49
N ARG A 478 19.15 58.96 -15.80
CA ARG A 478 18.08 58.70 -16.79
C ARG A 478 17.90 57.21 -17.14
N ARG A 479 16.61 56.83 -17.29
CA ARG A 479 15.96 56.08 -18.41
C ARG A 479 16.40 54.61 -18.66
N LEU A 480 15.60 53.65 -19.12
CA LEU A 480 14.20 53.53 -19.57
C LEU A 480 13.86 52.02 -19.76
N ALA A 481 12.57 51.74 -19.94
CA ALA A 481 11.92 50.54 -20.49
C ALA A 481 11.72 49.34 -19.53
N GLY A 482 10.57 48.66 -19.52
CA GLY A 482 9.38 48.77 -20.36
C GLY A 482 8.35 47.69 -19.95
N LEU A 483 7.09 48.05 -20.09
CA LEU A 483 5.88 47.31 -19.73
C LEU A 483 5.66 46.03 -20.56
N ALA A 484 5.25 44.94 -19.90
CA ALA A 484 4.37 43.88 -20.40
C ALA A 484 3.98 43.00 -19.19
N GLY A 485 2.74 42.59 -18.93
CA GLY A 485 1.49 42.63 -19.65
C GLY A 485 0.59 41.63 -18.92
N GLY A 486 -0.33 42.13 -18.10
CA GLY A 486 -1.31 41.32 -17.39
C GLY A 486 -2.48 41.00 -18.31
N ALA A 487 -2.61 39.74 -18.77
CA ALA A 487 -3.78 39.26 -19.49
C ALA A 487 -3.87 37.72 -19.52
N GLU A 488 -3.90 37.04 -18.37
CA GLU A 488 -3.99 35.56 -18.41
C GLU A 488 -4.76 34.92 -17.23
N ARG A 489 -5.72 35.64 -16.64
CA ARG A 489 -6.55 35.10 -15.53
C ARG A 489 -8.06 35.10 -15.77
N ARG A 490 -8.54 35.43 -16.97
CA ARG A 490 -9.99 35.47 -17.27
C ARG A 490 -10.52 34.40 -18.24
N ARG A 491 -9.68 33.50 -18.77
CA ARG A 491 -10.15 32.43 -19.69
C ARG A 491 -10.37 31.05 -19.05
N SER A 492 -10.04 30.83 -17.78
CA SER A 492 -10.23 29.51 -17.14
C SER A 492 -11.58 29.28 -16.47
N ALA A 493 -12.47 30.28 -16.40
CA ALA A 493 -13.76 30.14 -15.71
C ALA A 493 -14.93 29.75 -16.63
N GLU A 494 -14.74 29.77 -17.95
CA GLU A 494 -15.84 29.59 -18.92
C GLU A 494 -15.86 28.19 -19.56
N ASP A 495 -14.72 27.50 -19.60
CA ASP A 495 -14.63 26.12 -20.12
C ASP A 495 -15.17 25.05 -19.15
N GLU A 496 -15.28 25.34 -17.85
CA GLU A 496 -15.83 24.38 -16.86
C GLU A 496 -17.37 24.29 -16.88
N ARG A 497 -18.09 25.24 -17.50
CA ARG A 497 -19.56 25.19 -17.58
C ARG A 497 -20.09 24.38 -18.77
N ARG A 498 -19.30 24.15 -19.83
CA ARG A 498 -19.76 23.39 -21.00
C ARG A 498 -19.72 21.87 -20.84
N LEU A 499 -19.08 21.35 -19.79
CA LEU A 499 -18.97 19.90 -19.55
C LEU A 499 -20.09 19.31 -18.67
N ARG A 500 -21.04 20.12 -18.16
CA ARG A 500 -22.09 19.64 -17.24
C ARG A 500 -23.48 19.40 -17.86
N THR A 501 -23.69 19.74 -19.14
CA THR A 501 -25.01 19.56 -19.78
C THR A 501 -24.88 18.91 -21.16
N GLY A 502 -24.60 17.61 -21.18
CA GLY A 502 -24.57 16.80 -22.40
C GLY A 502 -25.46 15.57 -22.27
N ARG A 503 -26.74 15.70 -22.68
CA ARG A 503 -27.66 14.57 -22.89
C ARG A 503 -27.09 13.60 -23.93
N PRO A 504 -27.27 12.27 -23.78
CA PRO A 504 -26.81 11.31 -24.78
C PRO A 504 -27.71 11.35 -26.02
N ARG A 505 -27.10 11.56 -27.20
CA ARG A 505 -27.75 11.29 -28.49
C ARG A 505 -27.64 9.80 -28.79
N ALA A 506 -28.78 9.18 -29.04
CA ALA A 506 -28.90 7.85 -29.61
C ALA A 506 -28.25 7.82 -31.00
N LEU A 507 -27.42 6.81 -31.28
CA LEU A 507 -26.89 6.57 -32.62
C LEU A 507 -27.44 5.25 -33.18
N GLY A 508 -27.96 5.39 -34.40
CA GLY A 508 -28.66 4.42 -35.21
C GLY A 508 -27.91 3.13 -35.49
N ARG A 509 -28.71 2.08 -35.67
CA ARG A 509 -28.34 0.79 -36.25
C ARG A 509 -28.05 0.96 -37.75
N CYS A 510 -26.90 0.48 -38.22
CA CYS A 510 -26.71 0.15 -39.63
C CYS A 510 -27.05 -1.34 -39.85
N ARG A 511 -28.02 -1.58 -40.75
CA ARG A 511 -28.35 -2.89 -41.32
C ARG A 511 -27.27 -3.28 -42.33
N ALA A 512 -26.89 -4.56 -42.30
CA ALA A 512 -26.17 -5.20 -43.40
C ALA A 512 -27.17 -5.57 -44.51
N ALA A 513 -26.75 -5.42 -45.76
CA ALA A 513 -27.35 -6.04 -46.93
C ALA A 513 -26.26 -6.75 -47.73
N ARG A 514 -26.58 -8.01 -48.06
CA ARG A 514 -26.02 -9.00 -49.00
C ARG A 514 -24.66 -8.75 -49.63
#